data_AF-A0A935NP79-F1
#
_entry.id   AF-A0A935NP79-F1
#
_cell.length_a   1.000
_cell.length_b   1.000
_cell.length_c   1.000
_cell.angle_alpha   90.00
_cell.angle_beta   90.00
_cell.angle_gamma   90.00
#
_symmetry.space_group_name_H-M   'P 1'
#
loop_
_entity.id
_entity.type
_entity.pdbx_description
1 polymer ?
#
loop_
_entity_poly.entity_id
_entity_poly.type
_entity_poly.pdbx_seq_one_letter_code
_entity_poly.pdbx_strand_id
1 'polypeptide(L)'
;MSTPQQCIGRIDTPYGSATILVGRYPAGGAIAIQLVDDDEPMEPIATFSTNLVPYGATVANDEFCVKTWSENEDLVSPMLSTGLFQDTGKRVPSGHVVSPVWRILDPANVPPAFGRGSTASQAAAAYAVR
;
A
#
# COMPACT_ATOMS: atom_id res chain seq x y z
N MET A 1 7.06 4.99 -13.43
CA MET A 1 6.17 6.06 -12.92
C MET A 1 5.57 5.57 -11.63
N SER A 2 5.86 6.23 -10.51
CA SER A 2 5.24 5.95 -9.22
C SER A 2 3.73 6.22 -9.30
N THR A 3 2.93 5.33 -8.75
CA THR A 3 1.47 5.48 -8.66
C THR A 3 1.15 6.74 -7.83
N PRO A 4 0.16 7.57 -8.21
CA PRO A 4 -0.24 8.71 -7.38
C PRO A 4 -0.53 8.27 -5.96
N GLN A 5 -0.02 9.01 -4.98
CA GLN A 5 -0.24 8.76 -3.57
C GLN A 5 -1.16 9.85 -3.01
N GLN A 6 -2.13 9.44 -2.19
CA GLN A 6 -3.04 10.34 -1.49
C GLN A 6 -2.69 10.40 0.00
N CYS A 7 -2.72 11.60 0.58
CA CYS A 7 -2.63 11.78 2.03
C CYS A 7 -3.98 11.44 2.67
N ILE A 8 -3.98 10.59 3.71
CA ILE A 8 -5.21 10.21 4.42
C ILE A 8 -5.18 10.52 5.92
N GLY A 9 -4.07 11.04 6.43
CA GLY A 9 -3.91 11.33 7.85
C GLY A 9 -2.46 11.57 8.26
N ARG A 10 -2.27 11.80 9.55
CA ARG A 10 -0.97 12.00 10.20
C ARG A 10 -0.88 11.23 11.49
N ILE A 11 0.33 10.89 11.89
CA ILE A 11 0.66 10.27 13.18
C ILE A 11 1.93 10.90 13.76
N ASP A 12 2.02 10.90 15.08
CA ASP A 12 3.30 11.11 15.76
C ASP A 12 4.04 9.77 15.85
N THR A 13 5.30 9.76 15.42
CA THR A 13 6.19 8.59 15.49
C THR A 13 7.38 8.89 16.41
N PRO A 14 8.13 7.87 16.86
CA PRO A 14 9.42 8.10 17.53
C PRO A 14 10.43 8.91 16.71
N TYR A 15 10.22 9.04 15.39
CA TYR A 15 11.10 9.73 14.45
C TYR A 15 10.59 11.13 14.08
N GLY A 16 9.45 11.57 14.61
CA GLY A 16 8.80 12.84 14.28
C GLY A 16 7.38 12.67 13.76
N SER A 17 6.75 13.79 13.40
CA SER A 17 5.45 13.82 12.71
C SER A 17 5.59 13.13 11.35
N ALA A 18 4.63 12.28 11.02
CA ALA A 18 4.60 11.58 9.75
C ALA A 18 3.23 11.72 9.07
N THR A 19 3.25 12.05 7.78
CA THR A 19 2.10 12.03 6.89
C THR A 19 1.91 10.63 6.29
N ILE A 20 0.67 10.11 6.35
CA ILE A 20 0.28 8.80 5.81
C ILE A 20 -0.10 8.95 4.35
N LEU A 21 0.74 8.39 3.47
CA LEU A 21 0.51 8.32 2.04
C LEU A 21 0.04 6.94 1.61
N VAL A 22 -1.03 6.91 0.80
CA VAL A 22 -1.67 5.70 0.31
C VAL A 22 -1.65 5.65 -1.20
N GLY A 23 -1.21 4.53 -1.76
CA GLY A 23 -1.22 4.25 -3.19
C GLY A 23 -1.36 2.76 -3.48
N ARG A 24 -0.91 2.31 -4.65
CA ARG A 24 -0.83 0.87 -4.98
C ARG A 24 0.56 0.50 -5.47
N TYR A 25 1.02 -0.69 -5.10
CA TYR A 25 2.21 -1.29 -5.69
C TYR A 25 1.98 -1.52 -7.19
N PRO A 26 2.90 -1.09 -8.08
CA PRO A 26 2.73 -1.22 -9.53
C PRO A 26 2.54 -2.66 -10.00
N ALA A 27 3.28 -3.60 -9.40
CA ALA A 27 3.08 -5.04 -9.60
C ALA A 27 2.15 -5.58 -8.52
N GLY A 28 1.22 -6.47 -8.87
CA GLY A 28 0.27 -7.08 -7.93
C GLY A 28 -0.89 -6.17 -7.48
N GLY A 29 -0.72 -4.84 -7.47
CA GLY A 29 -1.81 -3.90 -7.25
C GLY A 29 -2.32 -3.80 -5.80
N ALA A 30 -1.66 -4.45 -4.83
CA ALA A 30 -1.96 -4.29 -3.42
C ALA A 30 -1.77 -2.83 -2.99
N ILE A 31 -2.51 -2.40 -1.95
CA ILE A 31 -2.34 -1.08 -1.36
C ILE A 31 -0.92 -0.94 -0.80
N ALA A 32 -0.32 0.22 -1.06
CA ALA A 32 0.96 0.64 -0.52
C ALA A 32 0.74 1.76 0.51
N ILE A 33 1.34 1.63 1.70
CA ILE A 33 1.33 2.62 2.77
C ILE A 33 2.76 3.11 3.00
N GLN A 34 2.97 4.41 2.83
CA GLN A 34 4.22 5.10 3.09
C GLN A 34 4.00 6.16 4.16
N LEU A 35 5.00 6.34 5.01
CA LEU A 35 5.10 7.45 5.95
C LEU A 35 6.21 8.36 5.48
N VAL A 36 5.92 9.65 5.36
CA VAL A 36 6.87 10.70 4.99
C VAL A 36 6.85 11.79 6.05
N ASP A 37 7.93 12.55 6.18
CA ASP A 37 7.93 13.75 7.02
C ASP A 37 7.05 14.86 6.41
N ASP A 38 6.99 15.99 7.12
CA ASP A 38 6.26 17.19 6.68
C ASP A 38 7.21 18.25 6.05
N ASP A 39 8.46 17.89 5.73
CA ASP A 39 9.45 18.82 5.19
C ASP A 39 9.28 19.03 3.67
N GLU A 40 9.94 20.07 3.14
CA GLU A 40 10.01 20.32 1.69
C GLU A 40 11.47 20.28 1.20
N PRO A 41 11.87 19.28 0.41
CA PRO A 41 11.07 18.16 -0.09
C PRO A 41 10.79 17.10 0.99
N MET A 42 9.63 16.45 0.91
CA MET A 42 9.27 15.37 1.83
C MET A 42 10.21 14.17 1.69
N GLU A 43 10.71 13.64 2.81
CA GLU A 43 11.55 12.44 2.85
C GLU A 43 10.81 11.22 3.43
N PRO A 44 11.10 10.00 2.96
CA PRO A 44 10.46 8.79 3.47
C PRO A 44 10.96 8.43 4.87
N ILE A 45 10.03 8.31 5.82
CA ILE A 45 10.28 7.81 7.18
C ILE A 45 10.19 6.28 7.21
N ALA A 46 9.12 5.70 6.64
CA ALA A 46 8.90 4.26 6.69
C ALA A 46 7.99 3.72 5.58
N THR A 47 8.29 2.51 5.12
CA THR A 47 7.37 1.72 4.29
C THR A 47 6.60 0.76 5.18
N PHE A 48 5.32 1.06 5.44
CA PHE A 48 4.52 0.34 6.43
C PHE A 48 3.80 -0.91 5.87
N SER A 49 3.63 -0.99 4.56
CA SER A 49 3.06 -2.16 3.87
C SER A 49 4.13 -3.04 3.23
N THR A 50 3.75 -4.26 2.86
CA THR A 50 4.55 -5.12 1.98
C THR A 50 3.67 -5.75 0.89
N ASN A 51 4.24 -5.98 -0.29
CA ASN A 51 3.49 -6.50 -1.43
C ASN A 51 3.65 -8.02 -1.56
N LEU A 52 2.69 -8.77 -1.00
CA LEU A 52 2.72 -10.23 -1.05
C LEU A 52 1.84 -10.83 -2.14
N VAL A 53 1.07 -10.01 -2.87
CA VAL A 53 0.17 -10.47 -3.94
C VAL A 53 0.92 -11.19 -5.06
N PRO A 54 2.07 -10.70 -5.58
CA PRO A 54 2.86 -11.42 -6.57
C PRO A 54 3.36 -12.79 -6.10
N TYR A 55 3.34 -13.05 -4.79
CA TYR A 55 3.79 -14.28 -4.16
C TYR A 55 2.62 -15.16 -3.66
N GLY A 56 1.39 -14.87 -4.12
CA GLY A 56 0.21 -15.71 -3.87
C GLY A 56 -0.68 -15.26 -2.71
N ALA A 57 -0.38 -14.14 -2.05
CA ALA A 57 -1.29 -13.59 -1.05
C ALA A 57 -2.58 -13.07 -1.70
N THR A 58 -3.73 -13.34 -1.07
CA THR A 58 -5.02 -12.78 -1.49
C THR A 58 -5.46 -11.74 -0.47
N VAL A 59 -5.53 -10.49 -0.91
CA VAL A 59 -6.05 -9.35 -0.13
C VAL A 59 -7.20 -8.69 -0.90
N ALA A 60 -8.22 -8.20 -0.19
CA ALA A 60 -9.29 -7.43 -0.81
C ALA A 60 -8.80 -6.05 -1.30
N ASN A 61 -9.63 -5.35 -2.07
CA ASN A 61 -9.25 -4.06 -2.68
C ASN A 61 -8.97 -2.94 -1.66
N ASP A 62 -9.54 -3.06 -0.46
CA ASP A 62 -9.41 -2.19 0.71
C ASP A 62 -8.47 -2.77 1.77
N GLU A 63 -7.82 -3.92 1.49
CA GLU A 63 -6.93 -4.62 2.40
C GLU A 63 -5.46 -4.58 1.93
N PHE A 64 -4.54 -4.71 2.88
CA PHE A 64 -3.09 -4.76 2.62
C PHE A 64 -2.34 -5.59 3.66
N CYS A 65 -1.18 -6.10 3.24
CA CYS A 65 -0.25 -6.80 4.12
C CYS A 65 0.64 -5.78 4.84
N VAL A 66 0.63 -5.81 6.17
CA VAL A 66 1.38 -4.90 7.04
C VAL A 66 2.77 -5.44 7.31
N LYS A 67 3.78 -4.58 7.21
CA LYS A 67 5.17 -4.90 7.56
C LYS A 67 5.39 -4.61 9.05
N THR A 68 4.89 -5.45 9.94
CA THR A 68 5.02 -5.31 11.42
C THR A 68 6.36 -5.84 11.97
N TRP A 69 7.44 -5.70 11.20
CA TRP A 69 8.77 -6.17 11.62
C TRP A 69 9.46 -5.10 12.45
N SER A 70 10.63 -5.41 13.01
CA SER A 70 11.33 -4.56 13.98
C SER A 70 11.54 -3.11 13.53
N GLU A 71 11.69 -2.85 12.23
CA GLU A 71 11.80 -1.48 11.67
C GLU A 71 10.54 -0.63 11.93
N ASN A 72 9.37 -1.25 11.99
CA ASN A 72 8.06 -0.60 12.01
C ASN A 72 7.23 -0.96 13.25
N GLU A 73 7.76 -1.73 14.20
CA GLU A 73 6.98 -2.25 15.33
C GLU A 73 6.36 -1.13 16.16
N ASP A 74 7.11 -0.04 16.38
CA ASP A 74 6.66 1.14 17.10
C ASP A 74 5.59 1.96 16.35
N LEU A 75 5.42 1.72 15.04
CA LEU A 75 4.44 2.41 14.21
C LEU A 75 3.06 1.73 14.27
N VAL A 76 2.99 0.49 14.75
CA VAL A 76 1.74 -0.30 14.77
C VAL A 76 0.67 0.34 15.64
N SER A 77 1.00 0.70 16.88
CA SER A 77 0.04 1.30 17.82
C SER A 77 -0.42 2.70 17.36
N PRO A 78 0.47 3.64 16.96
CA PRO A 78 0.06 4.92 16.39
C PRO A 78 -0.85 4.75 15.17
N MET A 79 -0.49 3.87 14.22
CA MET A 79 -1.30 3.64 13.02
C MET A 79 -2.72 3.13 13.35
N LEU A 80 -2.88 2.19 14.29
CA LEU A 80 -4.22 1.73 14.70
C LEU A 80 -5.01 2.81 15.45
N SER A 81 -4.34 3.62 16.26
CA SER A 81 -4.99 4.69 17.05
C SER A 81 -5.62 5.79 16.19
N THR A 82 -5.22 5.92 14.92
CA THR A 82 -5.85 6.86 13.97
C THR A 82 -7.33 6.56 13.70
N GLY A 83 -7.77 5.31 13.89
CA GLY A 83 -9.09 4.86 13.45
C GLY A 83 -9.25 4.77 11.93
N LEU A 84 -8.18 4.93 11.15
CA LEU A 84 -8.20 4.77 9.68
C LEU A 84 -8.14 3.30 9.25
N PHE A 85 -7.58 2.45 10.11
CA PHE A 85 -7.29 1.06 9.82
C PHE A 85 -7.90 0.10 10.84
N GLN A 86 -8.15 -1.14 10.39
CA GLN A 86 -8.56 -2.24 11.24
C GLN A 86 -7.69 -3.48 10.96
N ASP A 87 -7.17 -4.12 12.01
CA ASP A 87 -6.63 -5.47 11.90
C ASP A 87 -7.76 -6.47 11.64
N THR A 88 -7.69 -7.18 10.52
CA THR A 88 -8.73 -8.14 10.11
C THR A 88 -8.62 -9.48 10.83
N GLY A 89 -7.54 -9.73 11.56
CA GLY A 89 -7.18 -11.02 12.13
C GLY A 89 -6.56 -12.00 11.13
N LYS A 90 -6.62 -11.72 9.82
CA LYS A 90 -5.94 -12.54 8.81
C LYS A 90 -4.42 -12.36 8.89
N ARG A 91 -3.69 -13.42 8.54
CA ARG A 91 -2.23 -13.48 8.60
C ARG A 91 -1.70 -14.15 7.34
N VAL A 92 -0.72 -13.54 6.69
CA VAL A 92 -0.07 -14.04 5.47
C VAL A 92 1.37 -14.45 5.80
N PRO A 93 1.72 -15.75 5.72
CA PRO A 93 3.11 -16.18 5.88
C PRO A 93 3.95 -15.78 4.66
N SER A 94 5.19 -15.36 4.90
CA SER A 94 6.19 -15.09 3.86
C SER A 94 7.58 -15.42 4.38
N GLY A 95 8.14 -16.56 3.97
CA GLY A 95 9.41 -17.05 4.51
C GLY A 95 9.36 -17.23 6.04
N HIS A 96 10.22 -16.50 6.76
CA HIS A 96 10.33 -16.56 8.23
C HIS A 96 9.45 -15.54 8.97
N VAL A 97 8.64 -14.77 8.25
CA VAL A 97 7.80 -13.73 8.84
C VAL A 97 6.32 -13.97 8.55
N VAL A 98 5.47 -13.39 9.37
CA VAL A 98 4.02 -13.38 9.18
C VAL A 98 3.55 -11.93 9.11
N SER A 99 2.86 -11.59 8.03
CA SER A 99 2.33 -10.24 7.79
C SER A 99 0.83 -10.21 8.13
N PRO A 100 0.41 -9.38 9.10
CA PRO A 100 -1.01 -9.08 9.32
C PRO A 100 -1.65 -8.49 8.08
N VAL A 101 -2.95 -8.76 7.88
CA VAL A 101 -3.74 -8.05 6.86
C VAL A 101 -4.61 -7.02 7.55
N TRP A 102 -4.45 -5.76 7.19
CA TRP A 102 -5.29 -4.67 7.68
C TRP A 102 -6.19 -4.15 6.57
N ARG A 103 -7.28 -3.50 6.98
CA ARG A 103 -8.27 -2.86 6.11
C ARG A 103 -8.27 -1.35 6.32
N ILE A 104 -8.39 -0.58 5.24
CA ILE A 104 -8.75 0.84 5.27
C ILE A 104 -10.26 0.95 5.47
N LEU A 105 -10.69 1.67 6.51
CA LEU A 105 -12.10 1.70 6.91
C LEU A 105 -12.98 2.63 6.05
N ASP A 106 -12.46 3.79 5.65
CA ASP A 106 -13.19 4.72 4.78
C ASP A 106 -12.90 4.41 3.30
N PRO A 107 -13.91 4.06 2.48
CA PRO A 107 -13.74 3.86 1.04
C PRO A 107 -13.12 5.04 0.29
N ALA A 108 -13.29 6.28 0.77
CA ALA A 108 -12.66 7.46 0.17
C ALA A 108 -11.12 7.43 0.28
N ASN A 109 -10.60 6.72 1.29
CA ASN A 109 -9.17 6.55 1.52
C ASN A 109 -8.59 5.33 0.78
N VAL A 110 -9.43 4.54 0.10
CA VAL A 110 -8.97 3.39 -0.70
C VAL A 110 -8.52 3.90 -2.07
N PRO A 111 -7.25 3.68 -2.45
CA PRO A 111 -6.74 4.14 -3.74
C PRO A 111 -7.42 3.35 -4.86
N PRO A 112 -7.72 3.97 -6.01
CA PRO A 112 -8.40 3.28 -7.11
C PRO A 112 -7.59 2.06 -7.54
N ALA A 113 -8.28 0.93 -7.76
CA ALA A 113 -7.64 -0.22 -8.40
C ALA A 113 -7.14 0.19 -9.79
N PHE A 114 -6.04 -0.39 -10.25
CA PHE A 114 -5.71 -0.31 -11.66
C PHE A 114 -6.91 -0.86 -12.43
N GLY A 115 -7.62 0.01 -13.16
CA GLY A 115 -8.73 -0.43 -13.99
C GLY A 115 -8.23 -1.54 -14.90
N ARG A 116 -9.07 -2.54 -15.20
CA ARG A 116 -8.79 -3.46 -16.30
C ARG A 116 -8.70 -2.64 -17.59
N GLY A 117 -7.51 -2.15 -17.90
CA GLY A 117 -7.15 -1.76 -19.25
C GLY A 117 -7.13 -3.04 -20.08
N SER A 118 -8.14 -3.19 -20.92
CA SER A 118 -8.17 -3.96 -22.16
C SER A 118 -6.90 -4.78 -22.47
N THR A 119 -6.91 -6.07 -22.15
CA THR A 119 -6.12 -7.03 -22.92
C THR A 119 -6.82 -7.24 -24.27
N ALA A 120 -6.64 -6.33 -25.22
CA ALA A 120 -6.76 -6.55 -26.67
C ALA A 120 -6.55 -5.23 -27.43
N SER A 121 -5.72 -5.29 -28.47
CA SER A 121 -5.52 -4.30 -29.54
C SER A 121 -4.54 -3.15 -29.25
N GLN A 122 -3.24 -3.46 -29.33
CA GLN A 122 -2.29 -2.66 -30.10
C GLN A 122 -1.06 -3.51 -30.47
N ALA A 123 -1.26 -4.45 -31.40
CA ALA A 123 -0.18 -5.11 -32.15
C ALA A 123 -0.76 -5.84 -33.39
N ALA A 124 -1.33 -5.07 -34.33
CA ALA A 124 -1.53 -5.50 -35.72
C ALA A 124 -1.92 -4.30 -36.59
N ALA A 125 -1.02 -3.32 -36.70
CA ALA A 125 -1.13 -2.26 -37.69
C ALA A 125 0.26 -1.90 -38.23
N ALA A 126 0.99 -2.91 -38.74
CA ALA A 126 2.15 -2.70 -39.61
C ALA A 126 2.58 -4.05 -40.23
N TYR A 127 1.78 -4.61 -41.14
CA TYR A 127 2.22 -5.27 -42.39
C TYR A 127 1.02 -5.96 -43.05
N ALA A 128 0.15 -5.17 -43.68
CA ALA A 128 -0.84 -5.68 -44.62
C ALA A 128 -1.25 -4.60 -45.60
N VAL A 129 -0.32 -4.08 -46.42
CA VAL A 129 -0.62 -3.59 -47.77
C VAL A 129 0.62 -3.81 -48.64
N ARG A 130 0.47 -4.77 -49.57
CA ARG A 130 1.15 -4.95 -50.87
C ARG A 130 2.67 -5.02 -50.93
#